data_AF-A0A6N7P0P9-F1
#
_entry.id   AF-A0A6N7P0P9-F1
#
_cell.length_a   1.000
_cell.length_b   1.000
_cell.length_c   1.000
_cell.angle_alpha   90.00
_cell.angle_beta   90.00
_cell.angle_gamma   90.00
#
_symmetry.space_group_name_H-M   'P 1'
#
loop_
_entity.id
_entity.type
_entity.pdbx_description
1 polymer ?
#
loop_
_entity_poly.entity_id
_entity_poly.type
_entity_poly.pdbx_seq_one_letter_code
_entity_poly.pdbx_strand_id
1 'polypeptide(L)' 'MDTLLADILFHTVGRLFLFLRYRNEEKRKAVLVEKYFDSYRSAGLSVILRPFALICFLLMLVFIAVVLYNVTS' A
#
# COMPACT_ATOMS: atom_id res chain seq x y z
N MET A 1 -4.49 -21.06 -8.73
CA MET A 1 -4.55 -21.19 -7.26
C MET A 1 -3.75 -20.10 -6.56
N ASP A 2 -2.92 -19.36 -7.29
CA ASP A 2 -1.98 -18.35 -6.78
C ASP A 2 -2.67 -17.08 -6.29
N THR A 3 -3.82 -16.74 -6.88
CA THR A 3 -4.63 -15.59 -6.47
C THR A 3 -5.27 -15.76 -5.10
N LEU A 4 -5.66 -16.98 -4.71
CA LEU A 4 -6.26 -17.25 -3.40
C LEU A 4 -5.23 -17.12 -2.26
N LEU A 5 -4.01 -17.60 -2.48
CA LEU A 5 -2.92 -17.46 -1.51
C LEU A 5 -2.54 -16.00 -1.32
N ALA A 6 -2.43 -15.24 -2.41
CA ALA A 6 -2.19 -13.81 -2.35
C ALA A 6 -3.31 -13.09 -1.58
N ASP A 7 -4.58 -13.42 -1.83
CA ASP A 7 -5.72 -12.81 -1.14
C ASP A 7 -5.69 -13.05 0.38
N ILE A 8 -5.40 -14.29 0.78
CA ILE A 8 -5.27 -14.67 2.20
C ILE A 8 -4.07 -13.94 2.84
N LEU A 9 -2.95 -13.81 2.12
CA LEU A 9 -1.78 -13.06 2.58
C LEU A 9 -2.11 -11.57 2.78
N PHE A 10 -2.70 -10.90 1.79
CA PHE A 10 -3.06 -9.48 1.91
C PHE A 10 -4.05 -9.23 3.05
N HIS A 11 -5.03 -10.11 3.22
CA HIS A 11 -5.99 -10.03 4.32
C HIS A 11 -5.30 -10.21 5.68
N THR A 12 -4.41 -11.20 5.79
CA THR A 12 -3.68 -11.49 7.04
C THR A 12 -2.70 -10.37 7.39
N VAL A 13 -1.95 -9.87 6.40
CA VAL A 13 -1.01 -8.77 6.56
C VAL A 13 -1.73 -7.49 6.93
N GLY A 14 -2.85 -7.17 6.26
CA GLY A 14 -3.67 -6.00 6.59
C GLY A 14 -4.26 -6.07 8.01
N ARG A 15 -4.70 -7.25 8.44
CA ARG A 15 -5.19 -7.49 9.80
C ARG A 15 -4.07 -7.37 10.83
N LEU A 16 -2.91 -8.00 10.61
CA LEU A 16 -1.75 -7.88 11.50
C LEU A 16 -1.27 -6.44 11.59
N PHE A 17 -1.16 -5.74 10.46
CA PHE A 17 -0.73 -4.34 10.42
C PHE A 17 -1.63 -3.45 11.27
N LEU A 18 -2.96 -3.56 11.09
CA LEU A 18 -3.92 -2.79 11.89
C LEU A 18 -3.91 -3.19 13.36
N PHE A 19 -3.73 -4.47 13.66
CA PHE A 19 -3.66 -4.99 15.03
C PHE A 19 -2.41 -4.51 15.78
N LEU A 20 -1.25 -4.54 15.12
CA LEU A 20 0.03 -4.01 15.65
C LEU A 20 -0.02 -2.49 15.81
N ARG A 21 -0.58 -1.78 14.82
CA ARG A 21 -0.59 -0.31 14.81
C ARG A 21 -1.64 0.30 15.74
N TYR A 22 -2.79 -0.37 15.90
CA TYR A 22 -3.90 0.11 16.72
C TYR A 22 -4.30 -0.96 17.75
N ARG A 23 -3.72 -0.84 18.95
CA ARG A 23 -3.98 -1.77 20.06
C ARG A 23 -5.42 -1.68 20.60
N ASN A 24 -6.08 -0.54 20.43
CA ASN A 24 -7.48 -0.36 20.80
C ASN A 24 -8.40 -0.82 19.66
N GLU A 25 -9.29 -1.78 19.96
CA GLU A 25 -10.19 -2.40 18.98
C GLU A 25 -11.18 -1.42 18.35
N GLU A 26 -11.68 -0.45 19.12
CA GLU A 26 -12.61 0.56 18.60
C GLU A 26 -11.93 1.44 17.55
N LYS A 27 -10.72 1.91 17.86
CA LYS A 27 -9.89 2.68 16.91
C LYS A 27 -9.55 1.84 15.69
N ARG A 28 -9.28 0.55 15.87
CA ARG A 28 -8.97 -0.38 14.76
C ARG A 28 -10.17 -0.52 13.81
N LYS A 29 -11.38 -0.73 14.34
CA LYS A 29 -12.61 -0.80 13.54
C LYS A 29 -12.93 0.53 12.86
N ALA A 30 -12.82 1.64 13.59
CA ALA A 30 -13.05 2.97 13.03
C ALA A 30 -12.12 3.24 11.82
N VAL A 31 -10.82 2.97 11.96
CA VAL A 31 -9.84 3.14 10.88
C VAL A 31 -10.06 2.16 9.73
N LEU A 32 -10.50 0.92 10.01
CA LEU A 32 -10.83 -0.06 8.97
C LEU A 32 -12.01 0.42 8.11
N VAL A 33 -13.07 0.91 8.74
CA VAL A 33 -14.26 1.40 8.05
C VAL A 33 -13.94 2.69 7.29
N GLU A 34 -13.31 3.66 7.96
CA GLU A 34 -13.05 5.00 7.40
C GLU A 34 -12.02 4.99 6.27
N LYS A 35 -10.91 4.26 6.43
CA LYS A 35 -9.79 4.29 5.46
C LYS A 35 -9.75 3.11 4.51
N TYR A 36 -10.36 2.00 4.87
CA TYR A 36 -10.20 0.73 4.15
C TYR A 36 -11.54 0.08 3.78
N PHE A 37 -12.66 0.81 3.88
CA PHE A 37 -14.01 0.34 3.51
C PHE A 37 -14.38 -1.00 4.17
N ASP A 38 -14.06 -1.14 5.45
CA ASP A 38 -14.30 -2.35 6.24
C ASP A 38 -13.58 -3.62 5.72
N SER A 39 -12.58 -3.45 4.85
CA SER A 39 -11.85 -4.56 4.22
C SER A 39 -10.38 -4.61 4.63
N TYR A 40 -10.00 -5.67 5.35
CA TYR A 40 -8.59 -5.91 5.70
C TYR A 40 -7.70 -6.18 4.48
N ARG A 41 -8.30 -6.68 3.39
CA ARG A 41 -7.63 -6.83 2.09
C ARG A 41 -7.17 -5.48 1.56
N SER A 42 -8.04 -4.47 1.61
CA SER A 42 -7.72 -3.09 1.19
C SER A 42 -6.61 -2.48 2.05
N ALA A 43 -6.65 -2.75 3.37
CA ALA A 43 -5.57 -2.33 4.28
C ALA A 43 -4.22 -2.92 3.89
N GLY A 44 -4.14 -4.24 3.68
CA GLY A 44 -2.91 -4.93 3.27
C GLY A 44 -2.42 -4.49 1.89
N LEU A 45 -3.33 -4.30 0.94
CA LEU A 45 -3.03 -3.78 -0.38
C LEU A 45 -2.42 -2.38 -0.28
N SER A 46 -3.00 -1.48 0.53
CA SER A 46 -2.50 -0.11 0.70
C SER A 46 -1.08 -0.06 1.27
N VAL A 47 -0.73 -0.99 2.17
CA VAL A 47 0.59 -1.08 2.79
C VAL A 47 1.65 -1.42 1.74
N ILE A 48 1.28 -2.18 0.72
CA ILE A 48 2.17 -2.61 -0.36
C ILE A 48 2.14 -1.63 -1.54
N LEU A 49 0.97 -1.10 -1.90
CA LEU A 49 0.81 -0.16 -3.00
C LEU A 49 1.47 1.19 -2.72
N ARG A 50 1.46 1.66 -1.47
CA ARG A 50 2.09 2.96 -1.09
C ARG A 50 3.59 3.02 -1.39
N PRO A 51 4.44 2.10 -0.88
CA PRO A 51 5.86 2.12 -1.20
C PRO A 51 6.10 1.83 -2.69
N PHE A 52 5.30 0.97 -3.31
CA PHE A 52 5.40 0.72 -4.75
C PHE A 52 5.13 1.99 -5.58
N ALA A 53 4.06 2.72 -5.28
CA ALA A 53 3.74 3.98 -5.94
C ALA A 53 4.83 5.04 -5.73
N LEU A 54 5.42 5.12 -4.53
CA LEU A 54 6.53 6.01 -4.24
C LEU A 54 7.76 5.68 -5.10
N ILE A 55 8.12 4.40 -5.21
CA ILE A 55 9.24 3.94 -6.04
C ILE A 55 8.99 4.27 -7.51
N CYS A 56 7.79 3.97 -8.03
CA CYS A 56 7.41 4.32 -9.40
C CYS A 56 7.48 5.83 -9.65
N PHE A 57 7.05 6.65 -8.69
CA PHE A 57 7.12 8.11 -8.81
C PHE A 57 8.56 8.61 -8.85
N LEU A 58 9.45 8.07 -8.00
CA LEU A 58 10.88 8.38 -8.02
C LEU A 58 11.53 7.99 -9.35
N LEU A 59 11.24 6.79 -9.85
CA LEU A 59 11.73 6.34 -11.17
C LEU A 59 11.25 7.28 -12.29
N MET A 60 10.00 7.72 -12.23
CA MET A 60 9.45 8.67 -13.21
C MET A 60 10.20 10.01 -13.16
N LEU A 61 10.49 10.53 -11.97
CA LEU A 61 11.28 11.77 -11.81
C LEU A 61 12.69 11.63 -12.39
N VAL A 62 13.38 10.52 -12.10
CA VAL A 62 14.71 10.24 -12.66
C VAL A 62 14.64 10.16 -14.18
N PHE A 63 13.64 9.47 -14.73
CA PHE A 63 13.45 9.36 -16.16
C PHE A 63 13.24 10.73 -16.83
N ILE A 64 12.39 11.58 -16.24
CA ILE A 64 12.17 12.95 -16.72
C ILE A 64 13.47 13.75 -16.68
N ALA A 65 14.25 13.67 -15.59
CA ALA A 65 15.51 14.38 -15.46
C ALA A 65 16.54 13.94 -16.52
N VAL A 66 16.63 12.64 -16.80
CA VAL A 66 17.50 12.08 -17.85
C VAL A 66 17.09 12.58 -19.24
N VAL A 67 15.79 12.59 -19.54
CA VAL A 67 15.28 13.09 -20.82
C VAL A 67 15.58 14.58 -20.98
N LEU A 68 15.32 15.39 -19.95
CA LEU A 68 15.61 16.84 -19.99
C LEU A 68 17.11 17.12 -20.16
N TYR A 69 17.97 16.35 -19.48
CA TYR A 69 19.41 16.47 -19.64
C TYR A 69 19.86 16.17 -21.07
N ASN A 70 19.35 15.10 -21.68
CA ASN A 70 19.69 14.75 -23.06
C ASN A 70 19.10 15.70 -24.10
N VAL A 71 17.98 16.36 -23.82
CA VAL A 71 17.38 17.37 -24.73
C VAL A 71 18.11 18.72 -24.65
N THR A 72 18.71 19.04 -23.51
CA THR A 72 19.37 20.33 -23.26
C THR A 72 20.88 20.31 -23.56
N SER A 73 21.50 19.12 -23.51
CA SER A 73 22.89 18.88 -23.94
C SER A 73 22.99 18.66 -25.45
#